data_AF-A0A099T2B4-F1
#
_entry.id   AF-A0A099T2B4-F1
#
_cell.length_a   1.000
_cell.length_b   1.000
_cell.length_c   1.000
_cell.angle_alpha   90.00
_cell.angle_beta   90.00
_cell.angle_gamma   90.00
#
_symmetry.space_group_name_H-M   'P 1'
#
loop_
_entity.id
_entity.type
_entity.pdbx_description
1 polymer ?
#
loop_
_entity_poly.entity_id
_entity_poly.type
_entity_poly.pdbx_seq_one_letter_code
_entity_poly.pdbx_strand_id
1 'polypeptide(L)' 'MDKSRNITVDIERNRVRIVVSHGEDEEIVKLSIAEAKDLLTKVGDAVEDYDQRKQVRID' A
#
# COMPACT_ATOMS: atom_id res chain seq x y z
N MET A 1 -16.02 18.95 -1.66
CA MET A 1 -14.58 18.79 -1.92
C MET A 1 -14.31 17.31 -2.01
N ASP A 2 -13.76 16.87 -3.13
CA ASP A 2 -13.49 15.46 -3.38
C ASP A 2 -12.48 14.97 -2.33
N LYS A 3 -12.91 14.08 -1.42
CA LYS A 3 -12.05 13.49 -0.39
C LYS A 3 -11.24 12.34 -1.00
N SER A 4 -10.61 12.61 -2.15
CA SER A 4 -9.95 11.60 -2.96
C SER A 4 -8.82 10.98 -2.16
N ARG A 5 -8.88 9.66 -1.97
CA ARG A 5 -7.75 8.90 -1.45
C ARG A 5 -6.67 8.87 -2.52
N ASN A 6 -5.44 9.20 -2.13
CA ASN A 6 -4.29 9.11 -3.01
C ASN A 6 -3.18 8.32 -2.33
N ILE A 7 -2.49 7.48 -3.09
CA ILE A 7 -1.29 6.78 -2.64
C ILE A 7 -0.19 7.13 -3.63
N THR A 8 0.89 7.71 -3.11
CA THR A 8 2.06 8.10 -3.90
C THR A 8 3.28 7.37 -3.37
N VAL A 9 4.13 6.88 -4.28
CA VAL A 9 5.37 6.17 -3.93
C VAL A 9 6.52 6.82 -4.68
N ASP A 10 7.55 7.24 -3.94
CA ASP A 10 8.76 7.86 -4.49
C ASP A 10 10.04 7.30 -3.84
N ILE A 11 11.20 7.66 -4.41
CA ILE A 11 12.52 7.32 -3.88
C ILE A 11 13.16 8.58 -3.32
N GLU A 12 13.42 8.58 -2.01
CA GLU A 12 14.15 9.63 -1.31
C GLU A 12 15.51 9.07 -0.85
N ARG A 13 16.58 9.42 -1.58
CA ARG A 13 17.94 8.90 -1.39
C ARG A 13 17.98 7.37 -1.55
N ASN A 14 18.06 6.63 -0.44
CA ASN A 14 18.11 5.17 -0.39
C ASN A 14 16.88 4.56 0.31
N ARG A 15 15.80 5.33 0.44
CA ARG A 15 14.55 4.91 1.05
C ARG A 15 13.40 5.01 0.05
N VAL A 16 12.46 4.07 0.15
CA VAL A 16 11.15 4.15 -0.50
C VAL A 16 10.23 4.93 0.43
N ARG A 17 9.65 6.01 -0.07
CA ARG A 17 8.67 6.80 0.67
C ARG A 17 7.29 6.51 0.09
N ILE A 18 6.37 6.12 0.96
CA ILE A 18 4.97 5.90 0.64
C ILE A 18 4.18 6.99 1.35
N VAL A 19 3.35 7.71 0.60
CA VAL A 19 2.47 8.76 1.12
C VAL A 19 1.04 8.32 0.85
N VAL A 20 0.25 8.18 1.91
CA VAL A 20 -1.18 7.88 1.84
C VAL A 20 -1.93 9.11 2.32
N SER A 21 -2.69 9.74 1.42
CA SER A 21 -3.47 10.94 1.71
C SER A 21 -4.96 10.59 1.78
N HIS A 22 -5.65 11.09 2.82
CA HIS A 22 -7.09 10.96 3.00
C HIS A 22 -7.73 12.32 3.37
N GLY A 23 -8.15 13.07 2.34
CA GLY A 23 -8.69 14.40 2.55
C GLY A 23 -7.60 15.37 3.04
N GLU A 24 -7.71 15.82 4.29
CA GLU A 24 -6.71 16.68 4.93
C GLU A 24 -5.64 15.88 5.71
N ASP A 25 -5.86 14.59 5.94
CA ASP A 25 -4.93 13.72 6.65
C ASP A 25 -3.89 13.11 5.71
N GLU A 26 -2.65 13.00 6.18
CA GLU A 26 -1.55 12.36 5.45
C GLU A 26 -0.75 11.43 6.38
N GLU A 27 -0.46 10.23 5.89
CA GLU A 27 0.47 9.30 6.49
C GLU A 27 1.69 9.10 5.58
N ILE A 28 2.88 9.30 6.13
CA ILE A 28 4.14 9.11 5.41
C ILE A 28 4.91 7.95 6.06
N VAL A 29 5.24 6.95 5.26
CA VAL A 29 6.07 5.81 5.66
C VAL A 29 7.36 5.82 4.85
N LYS A 30 8.51 5.83 5.53
CA LYS A 30 9.84 5.79 4.89
C LYS A 30 10.54 4.46 5.19
N LEU A 31 10.61 3.60 4.18
CA LEU A 31 11.17 2.26 4.28
C LEU A 31 12.55 2.20 3.67
N SER A 32 13.43 1.37 4.22
CA SER A 32 14.59 0.88 3.47
C SER A 32 14.14 0.06 2.25
N ILE A 33 15.03 -0.17 1.30
CA ILE A 33 14.73 -1.01 0.13
C ILE A 33 14.31 -2.43 0.55
N ALA A 34 14.90 -2.98 1.62
CA ALA A 34 14.57 -4.32 2.11
C ALA A 34 13.15 -4.35 2.71
N GLU A 35 12.81 -3.38 3.56
CA GLU A 35 11.48 -3.28 4.16
C GLU A 35 10.40 -2.99 3.10
N ALA A 36 10.72 -2.21 2.06
CA ALA A 36 9.79 -1.95 0.96
C ALA A 36 9.49 -3.21 0.14
N LYS A 37 10.49 -4.07 -0.09
CA LYS A 37 10.29 -5.37 -0.75
C LYS A 37 9.45 -6.31 0.10
N ASP A 38 9.72 -6.37 1.40
CA ASP A 38 8.94 -7.17 2.35
C ASP A 38 7.47 -6.69 2.41
N LEU A 39 7.25 -5.37 2.45
CA LEU A 39 5.90 -4.80 2.40
C LEU A 39 5.18 -5.14 1.09
N LEU A 40 5.86 -5.05 -0.06
CA LEU A 40 5.27 -5.40 -1.35
C LEU A 40 4.76 -6.85 -1.36
N THR A 41 5.56 -7.80 -0.87
CA THR A 41 5.15 -9.20 -0.77
C THR A 41 3.94 -9.36 0.13
N LYS A 42 3.98 -8.82 1.36
CA LYS A 42 2.88 -8.94 2.32
C LYS A 42 1.57 -8.35 1.83
N VAL A 43 1.64 -7.21 1.12
CA VAL A 43 0.46 -6.59 0.51
C VAL A 43 -0.08 -7.46 -0.63
N GLY A 44 0.81 -7.99 -1.48
CA GLY A 44 0.43 -8.92 -2.54
C GLY A 44 -0.28 -10.15 -2.01
N ASP A 45 0.31 -10.82 -1.01
CA ASP A 45 -0.25 -12.00 -0.35
C ASP A 45 -1.64 -11.70 0.23
N ALA A 46 -1.80 -10.55 0.91
CA ALA A 46 -3.08 -10.17 1.50
C ALA A 46 -4.19 -9.90 0.46
N VAL A 47 -3.83 -9.36 -0.71
CA VAL A 47 -4.77 -9.15 -1.83
C VAL A 47 -5.15 -10.48 -2.46
N GLU A 48 -4.18 -11.36 -2.69
CA GLU A 48 -4.44 -12.70 -3.24
C GLU A 48 -5.34 -13.53 -2.31
N ASP A 49 -5.06 -13.53 -1.00
CA ASP A 49 -5.88 -14.13 0.03
C ASP A 49 -7.34 -13.64 -0.02
N TYR A 50 -7.53 -12.32 -0.23
CA TYR A 50 -8.86 -11.74 -0.34
C TYR A 50 -9.61 -12.25 -1.57
N ASP A 51 -8.95 -12.28 -2.73
CA ASP A 51 -9.55 -12.72 -3.98
C ASP A 51 -9.92 -14.21 -3.94
N GLN A 52 -9.07 -15.06 -3.37
CA GLN A 52 -9.37 -16.47 -3.16
C GLN A 52 -10.60 -16.66 -2.27
N ARG A 53 -10.70 -15.93 -1.14
CA ARG A 53 -11.87 -15.99 -0.23
C ARG A 53 -13.15 -15.48 -0.87
N LYS A 54 -13.05 -14.53 -1.80
CA LYS A 54 -14.20 -14.02 -2.55
C LYS A 54 -14.71 -15.05 -3.55
N GLN A 55 -13.82 -15.78 -4.23
CA GLN A 55 -14.21 -16.85 -5.16
C GLN A 55 -14.94 -18.00 -4.45
N VAL A 56 -14.51 -18.38 -3.24
CA VAL A 56 -15.18 -19.43 -2.42
C VAL A 56 -16.61 -19.04 -2.00
N ARG A 57 -16.98 -17.76 -2.00
CA ARG A 57 -18.32 -17.28 -1.61
C ARG A 57 -19.32 -17.16 -2.75
N ILE A 58 -18.88 -17.33 -4.00
CA ILE A 58 -19.73 -17.22 -5.21
C ILE A 58 -20.20 -18.62 -5.67
N ASP A 59 -19.71 -19.69 -5.05
CA ASP A 59 -20.14 -21.08 -5.27
C ASP A 59 -21.17 -21.54 -4.22
#